data_AF-A0A3D3F964-F1
#
_entry.id   AF-A0A3D3F964-F1
#
_cell.length_a   1.000
_cell.length_b   1.000
_cell.length_c   1.000
_cell.angle_alpha   90.00
_cell.angle_beta   90.00
_cell.angle_gamma   90.00
#
_symmetry.space_group_name_H-M   'P 1'
#
loop_
_entity.id
_entity.type
_entity.pdbx_description
1 polymer ?
#
loop_
_entity_poly.entity_id
_entity_poly.type
_entity_poly.pdbx_seq_one_letter_code
_entity_poly.pdbx_strand_id
1 'polypeptide(L)' 'HVPYISLFTNGTLPLIASLQALRITGEVITTPYSFVATTHSLWWNDIRPVFVDIDPQTGNIDPERIEAAIT' A
#
# COMPACT_ATOMS: atom_id res chain seq x y z
N HIS A 1 6.13 -5.78 -20.26
CA HIS A 1 6.27 -4.44 -20.84
C HIS A 1 5.13 -3.59 -20.29
N VAL A 2 5.38 -2.40 -19.74
CA VAL A 2 4.31 -1.53 -19.21
C VAL A 2 3.91 -0.54 -20.33
N PRO A 3 2.63 -0.49 -20.76
CA PRO A 3 2.21 0.32 -21.91
C PRO A 3 2.10 1.83 -21.62
N TYR A 4 2.01 2.23 -20.35
CA TYR A 4 1.81 3.61 -19.93
C TYR A 4 2.73 3.98 -18.76
N ILE A 5 3.21 5.23 -18.73
CA ILE A 5 4.03 5.78 -17.65
C ILE A 5 3.51 7.18 -17.33
N SER A 6 3.38 7.48 -16.04
CA SER A 6 3.07 8.83 -15.54
C SER A 6 4.16 9.28 -14.57
N LEU A 7 4.70 10.47 -14.79
CA LEU A 7 5.79 11.03 -13.97
C LEU A 7 5.22 11.91 -12.87
N PHE A 8 5.81 11.82 -11.68
CA PHE A 8 5.44 12.57 -10.48
C PHE A 8 6.68 13.21 -9.86
N THR A 9 6.49 14.21 -9.00
CA THR A 9 7.59 14.95 -8.37
C THR A 9 8.27 14.18 -7.22
N ASN A 10 7.63 13.15 -6.66
CA ASN A 10 8.17 12.27 -5.63
C ASN A 10 7.39 10.93 -5.57
N GLY A 11 7.81 10.00 -4.70
CA GLY A 11 7.20 8.67 -4.56
C GLY A 11 5.88 8.59 -3.80
N THR A 12 5.44 9.64 -3.09
CA THR A 12 4.15 9.64 -2.35
C THR A 12 2.99 9.95 -3.28
N LEU A 13 3.17 10.94 -4.17
CA LEU A 13 2.13 11.35 -5.12
C LEU A 13 1.57 10.23 -6.01
N PRO A 14 2.36 9.31 -6.59
CA PRO A 14 1.80 8.22 -7.39
C PRO A 14 0.92 7.28 -6.57
N LEU A 15 1.23 7.04 -5.29
CA LEU A 15 0.41 6.22 -4.41
C LEU A 15 -0.95 6.88 -4.18
N ILE A 16 -0.96 8.16 -3.77
CA ILE A 16 -2.18 8.95 -3.56
C ILE A 16 -3.02 9.01 -4.86
N ALA A 17 -2.39 9.38 -5.98
CA ALA A 17 -3.07 9.51 -7.26
C ALA A 17 -3.68 8.18 -7.74
N SER A 18 -2.97 7.07 -7.53
CA SER A 18 -3.46 5.74 -7.91
C SER A 18 -4.66 5.31 -7.06
N LEU A 19 -4.60 5.53 -5.74
CA LEU A 19 -5.72 5.21 -4.83
C LEU A 19 -6.98 5.99 -5.22
N GLN A 20 -6.85 7.28 -5.52
CA GLN A 20 -7.96 8.14 -5.95
C GLN A 20 -8.51 7.75 -7.32
N ALA A 21 -7.62 7.49 -8.30
CA ALA A 21 -8.02 7.10 -9.65
C ALA A 21 -8.76 5.77 -9.67
N LEU A 22 -8.32 4.81 -8.84
CA LEU A 22 -8.95 3.50 -8.67
C LEU A 22 -10.16 3.51 -7.73
N ARG A 23 -10.42 4.64 -7.06
CA ARG A 23 -11.50 4.81 -6.07
C ARG A 23 -11.44 3.76 -4.95
N ILE A 24 -10.24 3.48 -4.47
CA ILE A 24 -10.02 2.56 -3.34
C ILE A 24 -10.56 3.21 -2.07
N THR A 25 -11.32 2.45 -1.28
CA THR A 25 -11.93 2.88 -0.02
C THR A 25 -11.94 1.73 0.98
N GLY A 26 -12.14 2.02 2.26
CA GLY A 26 -12.22 0.99 3.30
C GLY A 26 -10.84 0.60 3.80
N GLU A 27 -10.44 -0.64 3.59
CA GLU A 27 -9.21 -1.20 4.15
C GLU A 27 -8.20 -1.57 3.06
N VAL A 28 -6.91 -1.33 3.35
CA VAL A 28 -5.81 -1.81 2.51
C VAL A 28 -4.79 -2.53 3.38
N ILE A 29 -4.53 -3.79 3.02
CA ILE A 29 -3.50 -4.60 3.64
C ILE A 29 -2.11 -4.11 3.21
N THR A 30 -1.24 -3.87 4.18
CA THR A 30 0.15 -3.47 3.97
C THR A 30 1.00 -3.94 5.16
N THR A 31 2.28 -3.58 5.21
CA THR A 31 3.19 -3.90 6.31
C THR A 31 3.73 -2.63 6.98
N PRO A 32 3.90 -2.61 8.32
CA PRO A 32 4.58 -1.49 8.99
C PRO A 32 6.09 -1.47 8.69
N TYR A 33 6.63 -2.56 8.15
CA TYR A 33 8.00 -2.64 7.62
C TYR A 33 8.07 -2.09 6.18
N SER A 34 7.63 -0.85 6.00
CA SER A 34 7.66 -0.14 4.73
C SER A 34 8.00 1.33 4.99
N PHE A 35 8.35 2.08 3.95
CA PHE A 35 8.55 3.52 4.10
C PHE A 35 7.23 4.21 4.45
N VAL A 36 7.28 5.24 5.30
CA VAL A 36 6.09 5.93 5.84
C VAL A 36 5.12 6.43 4.76
N ALA A 37 5.61 6.72 3.56
CA ALA A 37 4.77 7.13 2.43
C ALA A 37 3.67 6.11 2.10
N THR A 38 3.90 4.80 2.29
CA THR A 38 2.91 3.74 2.03
C THR A 38 1.68 3.95 2.91
N THR A 39 1.88 3.96 4.24
CA THR A 39 0.79 4.13 5.21
C THR A 39 0.19 5.54 5.14
N HIS A 40 1.02 6.57 4.96
CA HIS A 40 0.54 7.94 4.93
C HIS A 40 -0.35 8.21 3.72
N SER A 41 -0.04 7.61 2.55
CA SER A 41 -0.87 7.73 1.35
C SER A 41 -2.26 7.11 1.54
N LEU A 42 -2.37 6.03 2.32
CA LEU A 42 -3.66 5.43 2.68
C LEU A 42 -4.44 6.37 3.61
N TRP A 43 -3.79 6.83 4.68
CA TRP A 43 -4.42 7.70 5.68
C TRP A 43 -4.91 9.01 5.07
N TRP A 44 -4.17 9.62 4.13
CA TRP A 44 -4.57 10.84 3.44
C TRP A 44 -5.82 10.68 2.56
N ASN A 45 -6.18 9.46 2.22
CA ASN A 45 -7.36 9.11 1.43
C ASN A 45 -8.46 8.48 2.29
N ASP A 46 -8.42 8.65 3.62
CA ASP A 46 -9.36 8.06 4.57
C ASP A 46 -9.46 6.52 4.46
N ILE A 47 -8.38 5.86 4.03
CA ILE A 47 -8.27 4.40 3.94
C ILE A 47 -7.60 3.89 5.22
N ARG A 48 -8.20 2.87 5.85
CA ARG A 48 -7.65 2.22 7.04
C ARG A 48 -6.55 1.22 6.62
N PRO A 49 -5.29 1.42 7.03
CA PRO A 49 -4.27 0.40 6.84
C PRO A 49 -4.53 -0.79 7.77
N VAL A 50 -4.46 -2.00 7.20
CA VAL A 50 -4.46 -3.26 7.94
C VAL A 50 -3.05 -3.84 7.85
N PHE A 51 -2.39 -3.99 8.99
CA PHE A 51 -0.98 -4.36 9.03
C PHE A 51 -0.79 -5.88 9.12
N VAL A 52 -0.01 -6.40 8.18
CA VAL A 52 0.50 -7.77 8.16
C VAL A 52 2.02 -7.72 8.32
N ASP A 53 2.52 -8.70 9.05
CA ASP A 53 3.95 -8.83 9.35
C ASP A 53 4.77 -9.20 8.10
N ILE A 54 6.09 -9.19 8.24
CA ILE A 54 7.00 -9.59 7.16
C ILE A 54 7.45 -11.05 7.28
N ASP A 55 7.82 -11.65 6.15
CA ASP A 55 8.67 -12.83 6.13
C ASP A 55 10.09 -12.40 6.54
N PRO A 56 10.64 -12.92 7.66
CA PRO A 56 11.95 -12.52 8.17
C PRO A 56 13.12 -12.91 7.25
N GLN A 57 12.93 -13.84 6.31
CA GLN A 57 13.96 -14.22 5.35
C GLN A 57 14.08 -13.20 4.21
N THR A 58 12.98 -12.56 3.82
CA THR A 58 12.93 -11.66 2.66
C THR A 58 12.73 -10.19 3.02
N GLY A 59 12.19 -9.88 4.20
CA GLY A 59 11.81 -8.54 4.61
C GLY A 59 10.57 -7.99 3.89
N ASN A 60 9.90 -8.79 3.06
CA ASN A 60 8.66 -8.41 2.40
C ASN A 60 7.45 -8.86 3.23
N ILE A 61 6.28 -8.29 2.95
CA ILE A 61 5.01 -8.71 3.56
C ILE A 61 4.82 -10.24 3.44
N ASP A 62 4.46 -10.89 4.54
CA ASP A 62 4.30 -12.35 4.60
C ASP A 62 3.00 -12.77 3.88
N PRO A 63 3.08 -13.45 2.73
CA PRO A 63 1.89 -13.82 1.95
C PRO A 63 1.01 -14.85 2.68
N GLU A 64 1.56 -15.69 3.54
CA GLU A 64 0.78 -16.71 4.28
C GLU A 64 -0.13 -16.07 5.34
N ARG A 65 0.14 -14.83 5.72
CA ARG A 65 -0.60 -14.08 6.74
C ARG A 65 -1.61 -13.09 6.15
N ILE A 66 -1.70 -12.95 4.82
CA ILE A 66 -2.61 -12.00 4.15
C ILE A 66 -4.08 -12.40 4.30
N GLU A 67 -4.42 -13.67 4.07
CA GLU A 67 -5.82 -14.13 4.04
C GLU A 67 -6.54 -13.88 5.38
N ALA A 68 -5.82 -14.08 6.49
CA ALA A 68 -6.35 -13.86 7.84
C ALA A 68 -6.60 -12.37 8.18
N ALA A 69 -6.14 -11.45 7.33
CA ALA A 69 -6.30 -10.01 7.52
C ALA A 69 -7.47 -9.41 6.71
N ILE A 70 -8.17 -10.21 5.91
CA ILE A 70 -9.38 -9.78 5.18
C ILE A 70 -10.57 -9.76 6.15
N THR A 71 -11.33 -8.66 6.19
CA THR A 71 -12.53 -8.49 7.06
C THR A 71 -13.78 -8.10 6.29
#